data_AF-A0A7V6ZE75-F1
#
_entry.id   AF-A0A7V6ZE75-F1
#
_cell.length_a   1.000
_cell.length_b   1.000
_cell.length_c   1.000
_cell.angle_alpha   90.00
_cell.angle_beta   90.00
_cell.angle_gamma   90.00
#
_symmetry.space_group_name_H-M   'P 1'
#
loop_
_entity.id
_entity.type
_entity.pdbx_description
1 polymer ?
#
loop_
_entity_poly.entity_id
_entity_poly.type
_entity_poly.pdbx_seq_one_letter_code
_entity_poly.pdbx_strand_id
1 'polypeptide(L)'
;MRLFELMSSGEIVRLPDSDVLPGIPLEFSPLVALLMPFNRVLIGSSFRESYEVWRWGKIGSAQWSEVAFCRNKPKAFDLGLLGKVFLTKESVNALRKGLLELLEPIGDHETTISVLQSIMRKRTAGSEKKSVLLRPYGNNLEGNIKDVTLETAYWGLRWSLHWNLSESLTRMKIWLSRAIDVLDPSFLSPPPMWFSLSKLPDDQVLREWEESGFVADQLRHFELSDSNPTVIKGSDMYLLRYIYRFKDVFEAQPLYTWLILNMPLWEDLRTKCLLSLSEVLLACWGFREAVEATDEMMLYGKSAREMGNLIVITQ
;
A
#
# COMPACT_ATOMS: atom_id res chain seq x y z
N MET A 1 -26.25 7.27 7.46
CA MET A 1 -25.50 6.45 6.47
C MET A 1 -25.23 7.26 5.22
N ARG A 2 -24.08 7.01 4.58
CA ARG A 2 -23.61 7.71 3.39
C ARG A 2 -24.29 7.15 2.12
N LEU A 3 -25.05 7.97 1.40
CA LEU A 3 -25.82 7.55 0.21
C LEU A 3 -25.23 8.04 -1.13
N PHE A 4 -25.27 7.18 -2.14
CA PHE A 4 -24.85 7.47 -3.52
C PHE A 4 -25.87 6.92 -4.53
N GLU A 5 -25.89 7.50 -5.73
CA GLU A 5 -26.64 7.01 -6.88
C GLU A 5 -25.70 6.73 -8.05
N LEU A 6 -25.93 5.62 -8.76
CA LEU A 6 -25.17 5.24 -9.93
C LEU A 6 -25.74 5.86 -11.20
N MET A 7 -24.89 6.58 -11.92
CA MET A 7 -25.22 7.17 -13.22
C MET A 7 -24.99 6.17 -14.36
N SER A 8 -25.61 6.40 -15.52
CA SER A 8 -25.46 5.55 -16.71
C SER A 8 -24.03 5.50 -17.25
N SER A 9 -23.19 6.50 -16.94
CA SER A 9 -21.75 6.54 -17.27
C SER A 9 -20.90 5.59 -16.41
N GLY A 10 -21.45 5.02 -15.33
CA GLY A 10 -20.71 4.27 -14.32
C GLY A 10 -20.06 5.14 -13.24
N GLU A 11 -20.26 6.46 -13.31
CA GLU A 11 -19.91 7.42 -12.26
C GLU A 11 -20.97 7.42 -11.16
N ILE A 12 -20.58 7.84 -9.96
CA ILE A 12 -21.49 7.95 -8.82
C ILE A 12 -21.70 9.41 -8.43
N VAL A 13 -22.92 9.72 -8.00
CA VAL A 13 -23.27 11.03 -7.44
C VAL A 13 -23.58 10.88 -5.97
N ARG A 14 -23.10 11.83 -5.17
CA ARG A 14 -23.37 11.88 -3.74
C ARG A 14 -24.79 12.39 -3.49
N LEU A 15 -25.58 11.63 -2.74
CA LEU A 15 -26.90 12.04 -2.26
C LEU A 15 -26.82 12.51 -0.79
N PRO A 16 -27.85 13.23 -0.29
CA PRO A 16 -27.96 13.52 1.14
C PRO A 16 -27.91 12.24 1.99
N ASP A 17 -27.25 12.34 3.14
CA ASP A 17 -27.15 11.23 4.09
C ASP A 17 -28.56 10.80 4.54
N SER A 18 -28.74 9.50 4.70
CA SER A 18 -29.98 8.91 5.21
C SER A 18 -29.66 7.91 6.31
N ASP A 19 -30.47 7.88 7.36
CA ASP A 19 -30.29 6.93 8.45
C ASP A 19 -30.89 5.55 8.14
N VAL A 20 -31.87 5.50 7.23
CA VAL A 20 -32.57 4.26 6.87
C VAL A 20 -32.80 4.18 5.36
N LEU A 21 -32.52 3.00 4.80
CA LEU A 21 -32.96 2.61 3.46
C LEU A 21 -33.95 1.44 3.61
N PRO A 22 -35.25 1.66 3.35
CA PRO A 22 -36.25 0.60 3.47
C PRO A 22 -35.91 -0.62 2.62
N GLY A 23 -36.08 -1.82 3.19
CA GLY A 23 -35.87 -3.09 2.49
C GLY A 23 -34.41 -3.58 2.44
N ILE A 24 -33.51 -2.93 3.17
CA ILE A 24 -32.16 -3.46 3.45
C ILE A 24 -32.20 -4.17 4.82
N PRO A 25 -31.67 -5.40 4.93
CA PRO A 25 -31.60 -6.11 6.20
C PRO A 25 -30.78 -5.34 7.26
N LEU A 26 -31.37 -5.13 8.44
CA LEU A 26 -30.78 -4.31 9.51
C LEU A 26 -29.50 -4.94 10.08
N GLU A 27 -29.41 -6.27 10.05
CA GLU A 27 -28.23 -7.03 10.49
C GLU A 27 -26.96 -6.67 9.72
N PHE A 28 -27.08 -6.12 8.51
CA PHE A 28 -25.92 -5.67 7.74
C PHE A 28 -25.33 -4.35 8.24
N SER A 29 -26.04 -3.59 9.06
CA SER A 29 -25.57 -2.31 9.63
C SER A 29 -24.90 -1.41 8.57
N PRO A 30 -25.62 -1.01 7.50
CA PRO A 30 -25.02 -0.34 6.36
C PRO A 30 -24.51 1.05 6.75
N LEU A 31 -23.26 1.35 6.39
CA LEU A 31 -22.61 2.64 6.60
C LEU A 31 -22.58 3.46 5.31
N VAL A 32 -22.45 2.77 4.17
CA VAL A 32 -22.50 3.33 2.82
C VAL A 32 -23.53 2.55 2.00
N ALA A 33 -24.28 3.24 1.14
CA ALA A 33 -25.16 2.61 0.17
C ALA A 33 -25.05 3.28 -1.20
N LEU A 34 -25.06 2.48 -2.25
CA LEU A 34 -25.13 2.89 -3.65
C LEU A 34 -26.40 2.33 -4.27
N LEU A 35 -27.29 3.22 -4.70
CA LEU A 35 -28.48 2.88 -5.46
C LEU A 35 -28.09 2.57 -6.90
N MET A 36 -28.55 1.42 -7.41
CA MET A 36 -28.25 0.93 -8.74
C MET A 36 -29.54 0.63 -9.51
N PRO A 37 -29.48 0.59 -10.87
CA PRO A 37 -30.62 0.24 -11.69
C PRO A 37 -31.30 -1.09 -11.30
N PHE A 38 -32.58 -1.24 -11.67
CA PHE A 38 -33.38 -2.45 -11.43
C PHE A 38 -33.60 -2.79 -9.95
N ASN A 39 -33.79 -1.76 -9.12
CA ASN A 39 -34.02 -1.85 -7.67
C ASN A 39 -32.89 -2.65 -6.96
N ARG A 40 -31.66 -2.44 -7.43
CA ARG A 40 -30.46 -3.03 -6.85
C ARG A 40 -29.78 -2.02 -5.93
N VAL A 41 -29.08 -2.55 -4.93
CA VAL A 41 -28.30 -1.74 -4.02
C VAL A 41 -27.00 -2.47 -3.71
N LEU A 42 -25.93 -1.69 -3.61
CA LEU A 42 -24.65 -2.11 -3.07
C LEU A 42 -24.51 -1.42 -1.71
N ILE A 43 -24.22 -2.18 -0.67
CA ILE A 43 -24.01 -1.69 0.68
C ILE A 43 -22.56 -1.94 1.11
N GLY A 44 -21.99 -0.94 1.76
CA GLY A 44 -20.74 -1.03 2.49
C GLY A 44 -21.01 -1.01 3.98
N SER A 45 -20.50 -2.00 4.69
CA SER A 45 -20.60 -2.15 6.15
C SER A 45 -19.23 -2.36 6.76
N SER A 46 -19.14 -2.32 8.09
CA SER A 46 -17.93 -2.70 8.81
C SER A 46 -17.99 -4.15 9.28
N PHE A 47 -16.84 -4.80 9.34
CA PHE A 47 -16.62 -6.00 10.14
C PHE A 47 -15.54 -5.68 11.16
N ARG A 48 -15.77 -6.05 12.43
CA ARG A 48 -14.87 -5.73 13.56
C ARG A 48 -14.37 -4.27 13.56
N GLU A 49 -15.26 -3.34 13.20
CA GLU A 49 -15.04 -1.88 13.18
C GLU A 49 -13.99 -1.35 12.18
N SER A 50 -13.08 -2.19 11.69
CA SER A 50 -11.95 -1.78 10.84
C SER A 50 -11.97 -2.33 9.43
N TYR A 51 -12.71 -3.40 9.15
CA TYR A 51 -12.68 -4.02 7.82
C TYR A 51 -13.88 -3.61 6.99
N GLU A 52 -13.65 -3.23 5.74
CA GLU A 52 -14.72 -3.03 4.78
C GLU A 52 -15.36 -4.37 4.39
N VAL A 53 -16.68 -4.40 4.35
CA VAL A 53 -17.44 -5.50 3.75
C VAL A 53 -18.45 -4.94 2.78
N TRP A 54 -18.44 -5.45 1.55
CA TRP A 54 -19.33 -5.01 0.49
C TRP A 54 -20.29 -6.13 0.11
N ARG A 55 -21.58 -5.81 0.10
CA ARG A 55 -22.65 -6.71 -0.32
C ARG A 55 -23.51 -6.02 -1.35
N TRP A 56 -24.02 -6.77 -2.31
CA TRP A 56 -24.99 -6.23 -3.25
C TRP A 56 -26.15 -7.20 -3.43
N GLY A 57 -27.31 -6.65 -3.74
CA GLY A 57 -28.54 -7.42 -3.79
C GLY A 57 -29.71 -6.58 -4.32
N LYS A 58 -30.90 -7.18 -4.27
CA LYS A 58 -32.15 -6.50 -4.61
C LYS A 58 -32.84 -6.05 -3.32
N ILE A 59 -33.33 -4.82 -3.30
CA ILE A 59 -34.07 -4.28 -2.16
C ILE A 59 -35.33 -5.14 -1.92
N GLY A 60 -35.57 -5.52 -0.66
CA GLY A 60 -36.69 -6.38 -0.27
C GLY A 60 -36.52 -7.87 -0.61
N SER A 61 -35.33 -8.28 -1.07
CA SER A 61 -34.99 -9.68 -1.31
C SER A 61 -34.08 -10.23 -0.22
N ALA A 62 -34.16 -11.54 0.03
CA ALA A 62 -33.21 -12.27 0.87
C ALA A 62 -31.89 -12.61 0.13
N GLN A 63 -31.84 -12.43 -1.20
CA GLN A 63 -30.67 -12.78 -2.00
C GLN A 63 -29.66 -11.64 -2.05
N TRP A 64 -28.54 -11.85 -1.35
CA TRP A 64 -27.38 -10.95 -1.31
C TRP A 64 -26.11 -11.71 -1.64
N SER A 65 -25.16 -11.04 -2.28
CA SER A 65 -23.85 -11.59 -2.57
C SER A 65 -22.77 -10.66 -2.07
N GLU A 66 -21.71 -11.22 -1.52
CA GLU A 66 -20.51 -10.47 -1.17
C GLU A 66 -19.71 -10.14 -2.43
N VAL A 67 -19.10 -8.96 -2.42
CA VAL A 67 -18.24 -8.49 -3.51
C VAL A 67 -16.96 -7.90 -2.95
N ALA A 68 -15.85 -8.14 -3.63
CA ALA A 68 -14.60 -7.46 -3.35
C ALA A 68 -14.39 -6.29 -4.31
N PHE A 69 -13.84 -5.21 -3.77
CA PHE A 69 -13.30 -4.09 -4.53
C PHE A 69 -11.78 -4.11 -4.49
N CYS A 70 -11.17 -3.81 -5.63
CA CYS A 70 -9.73 -3.66 -5.75
C CYS A 70 -9.42 -2.20 -6.07
N ARG A 71 -8.46 -1.61 -5.37
CA ARG A 71 -8.00 -0.23 -5.61
C ARG A 71 -7.63 -0.06 -7.08
N ASN A 72 -8.05 1.06 -7.67
CA ASN A 72 -7.78 1.43 -9.06
C ASN A 72 -8.26 0.41 -10.12
N LYS A 73 -9.20 -0.46 -9.77
CA LYS A 73 -9.83 -1.39 -10.73
C LYS A 73 -11.33 -1.12 -10.80
N PRO A 74 -11.89 -1.05 -12.02
CA PRO A 74 -13.34 -0.93 -12.16
C PRO A 74 -14.04 -2.23 -11.72
N LYS A 75 -15.35 -2.14 -11.46
CA LYS A 75 -16.18 -3.30 -11.12
C LYS A 75 -17.36 -3.43 -12.08
N ALA A 76 -17.58 -4.63 -12.60
CA ALA A 76 -18.81 -4.97 -13.30
C ALA A 76 -19.67 -5.92 -12.45
N PHE A 77 -20.98 -5.71 -12.52
CA PHE A 77 -22.01 -6.52 -11.89
C PHE A 77 -22.89 -7.12 -12.97
N ASP A 78 -22.98 -8.45 -13.00
CA ASP A 78 -23.78 -9.18 -13.98
C ASP A 78 -25.21 -9.36 -13.46
N LEU A 79 -26.19 -8.82 -14.20
CA LEU A 79 -27.61 -8.95 -13.90
C LEU A 79 -28.30 -10.01 -14.77
N GLY A 80 -27.52 -10.87 -15.45
CA GLY A 80 -28.01 -11.87 -16.37
C GLY A 80 -28.70 -11.22 -17.58
N LEU A 81 -29.98 -11.52 -17.78
CA LEU A 81 -30.76 -11.02 -18.93
C LEU A 81 -30.95 -9.50 -18.91
N LEU A 82 -30.77 -8.83 -17.77
CA LEU A 82 -30.87 -7.36 -17.65
C LEU A 82 -29.55 -6.65 -18.00
N GLY A 83 -28.52 -7.39 -18.42
CA GLY A 83 -27.23 -6.85 -18.84
C GLY A 83 -26.24 -6.67 -17.69
N LYS A 84 -25.32 -5.71 -17.85
CA LYS A 84 -24.25 -5.45 -16.89
C LYS A 84 -24.32 -4.02 -16.39
N VAL A 85 -24.04 -3.85 -15.11
CA VAL A 85 -23.84 -2.55 -14.47
C VAL A 85 -22.36 -2.38 -14.18
N PHE A 86 -21.81 -1.20 -14.44
CA PHE A 86 -20.39 -0.94 -14.32
C PHE A 86 -20.12 0.23 -13.36
N LEU A 87 -19.07 0.10 -12.56
CA LEU A 87 -18.45 1.16 -11.79
C LEU A 87 -17.08 1.46 -12.37
N THR A 88 -16.82 2.73 -12.65
CA THR A 88 -15.48 3.21 -13.02
C THR A 88 -14.49 2.98 -11.87
N LYS A 89 -13.19 3.04 -12.19
CA LYS A 89 -12.14 2.91 -11.16
C LYS A 89 -12.24 4.05 -10.13
N GLU A 90 -12.65 5.24 -10.57
CA GLU A 90 -12.88 6.42 -9.73
C GLU A 90 -14.04 6.19 -8.77
N SER A 91 -15.17 5.66 -9.27
CA SER A 91 -16.32 5.31 -8.44
C SER A 91 -16.00 4.26 -7.38
N VAL A 92 -15.25 3.22 -7.75
CA VAL A 92 -14.79 2.19 -6.80
C VAL A 92 -13.93 2.82 -5.70
N ASN A 93 -12.95 3.64 -6.07
CA ASN A 93 -12.09 4.32 -5.11
C ASN A 93 -12.89 5.28 -4.19
N ALA A 94 -13.86 6.01 -4.74
CA ALA A 94 -14.69 6.93 -3.98
C ALA A 94 -15.61 6.20 -2.98
N LEU A 95 -16.18 5.05 -3.35
CA LEU A 95 -16.99 4.22 -2.44
C LEU A 95 -16.13 3.64 -1.30
N ARG A 96 -14.96 3.07 -1.62
CA ARG A 96 -14.01 2.54 -0.62
C ARG A 96 -13.61 3.63 0.36
N LYS A 97 -13.14 4.78 -0.14
CA LYS A 97 -12.82 5.94 0.70
C LYS A 97 -14.03 6.39 1.53
N GLY A 98 -15.21 6.43 0.91
CA GLY A 98 -16.47 6.76 1.58
C GLY A 98 -16.79 5.85 2.77
N LEU A 99 -16.44 4.57 2.70
CA LEU A 99 -16.63 3.62 3.79
C LEU A 99 -15.50 3.71 4.82
N LEU A 100 -14.25 3.63 4.38
CA LEU A 100 -13.06 3.59 5.25
C LEU A 100 -12.95 4.85 6.13
N GLU A 101 -13.36 6.02 5.64
CA GLU A 101 -13.39 7.25 6.43
C GLU A 101 -14.29 7.18 7.68
N LEU A 102 -15.20 6.19 7.74
CA LEU A 102 -16.09 5.94 8.87
C LEU A 102 -15.56 4.85 9.82
N LEU A 103 -14.42 4.24 9.49
CA LEU A 103 -13.83 3.10 10.21
C LEU A 103 -12.55 3.50 10.95
N GLU A 104 -12.19 2.68 11.93
CA GLU A 104 -10.90 2.76 12.63
C GLU A 104 -9.81 2.02 11.85
N PRO A 105 -8.59 2.58 11.73
CA PRO A 105 -7.49 1.93 11.03
C PRO A 105 -7.08 0.61 11.70
N ILE A 106 -6.79 -0.40 10.87
CA ILE A 106 -6.39 -1.73 11.33
C ILE A 106 -5.03 -1.71 12.06
N GLY A 107 -4.80 -2.74 12.88
CA GLY A 107 -3.53 -2.99 13.57
C GLY A 107 -3.41 -2.28 14.92
N ASP A 108 -2.48 -2.76 15.74
CA ASP A 108 -2.28 -2.27 17.10
C ASP A 108 -1.29 -1.10 17.16
N HIS A 109 -1.70 -0.01 17.84
CA HIS A 109 -0.89 1.21 17.95
C HIS A 109 0.36 0.98 18.80
N GLU A 110 0.20 0.44 20.01
CA GLU A 110 1.27 0.32 21.01
C GLU A 110 2.40 -0.60 20.52
N THR A 111 2.04 -1.74 19.93
CA THR A 111 2.99 -2.68 19.33
C THR A 111 3.77 -2.01 18.19
N THR A 112 3.09 -1.25 17.33
CA THR A 112 3.72 -0.54 16.22
C THR A 112 4.73 0.49 16.73
N ILE A 113 4.35 1.31 17.71
CA ILE A 113 5.24 2.31 18.31
C ILE A 113 6.45 1.64 18.97
N SER A 114 6.24 0.57 19.73
CA SER A 114 7.32 -0.18 20.38
C SER A 114 8.34 -0.72 19.36
N VAL A 115 7.87 -1.28 18.25
CA VAL A 115 8.73 -1.78 17.16
C VAL A 115 9.48 -0.63 16.49
N LEU A 116 8.79 0.45 16.11
CA LEU A 116 9.43 1.60 15.46
C LEU A 116 10.48 2.25 16.37
N GLN A 117 10.17 2.45 17.66
CA GLN A 117 11.12 2.93 18.66
C GLN A 117 12.34 2.02 18.78
N SER A 118 12.15 0.69 18.80
CA SER A 118 13.25 -0.28 18.88
C SER A 118 14.19 -0.18 17.67
N ILE A 119 13.65 0.02 16.47
CA ILE A 119 14.44 0.20 15.24
C ILE A 119 15.19 1.53 15.29
N MET A 120 14.54 2.62 15.67
CA MET A 120 15.15 3.94 15.76
C MET A 120 16.26 4.01 16.82
N ARG A 121 16.03 3.46 18.01
CA ARG A 121 17.07 3.38 19.06
C ARG A 121 18.32 2.63 18.59
N LYS A 122 18.15 1.51 17.89
CA LYS A 122 19.29 0.74 17.35
C LYS A 122 20.07 1.52 16.31
N ARG A 123 19.37 2.31 15.48
CA ARG A 123 20.00 3.19 14.49
C ARG A 123 20.81 4.30 15.16
N THR A 124 20.29 4.92 16.22
CA THR A 124 20.96 6.05 16.90
C THR A 124 21.99 5.63 17.95
N ALA A 125 22.03 4.36 18.36
CA ALA A 125 22.89 3.87 19.45
C ALA A 125 24.40 4.13 19.27
N GLY A 126 24.87 4.39 18.04
CA GLY A 126 26.26 4.74 17.73
C GLY A 126 26.48 6.19 17.30
N SER A 127 25.47 7.05 17.35
CA SER A 127 25.54 8.46 16.95
C SER A 127 25.54 9.35 18.19
N GLU A 128 26.34 10.43 18.19
CA GLU A 128 26.25 11.50 19.20
C GLU A 128 24.88 12.21 19.21
N LYS A 129 24.00 11.88 18.26
CA LYS A 129 22.63 12.38 18.19
C LYS A 129 21.80 11.81 19.36
N LYS A 130 21.25 12.76 20.13
CA LYS A 130 20.19 12.63 21.14
C LYS A 130 19.21 11.49 20.86
N SER A 131 18.88 10.73 21.89
CA SER A 131 17.99 9.58 21.78
C SER A 131 16.62 10.00 21.23
N VAL A 132 16.10 9.23 20.26
CA VAL A 132 14.79 9.49 19.63
C VAL A 132 13.70 8.82 20.48
N LEU A 133 12.90 9.63 21.16
CA LEU A 133 11.67 9.18 21.80
C LEU A 133 10.49 9.52 20.89
N LEU A 134 9.82 8.48 20.38
CA LEU A 134 8.56 8.62 19.64
C LEU A 134 7.42 8.62 20.64
N ARG A 135 6.64 9.69 20.70
CA ARG A 135 5.40 9.71 21.48
C ARG A 135 4.20 9.80 20.53
N PRO A 136 3.12 9.03 20.80
CA PRO A 136 1.83 9.26 20.16
C PRO A 136 1.40 10.71 20.41
N TYR A 137 0.89 11.38 19.38
CA TYR A 137 0.35 12.73 19.54
C TYR A 137 -0.80 12.72 20.55
N GLY A 138 -0.68 13.53 21.60
CA GLY A 138 -1.82 13.96 22.42
C GLY A 138 -2.32 15.31 21.92
N ASN A 139 -3.60 15.60 22.15
CA ASN A 139 -4.38 16.73 21.60
C ASN A 139 -3.82 18.17 21.77
N ASN A 140 -2.62 18.38 22.29
CA ASN A 140 -2.03 19.69 22.46
C ASN A 140 -0.66 19.75 21.79
N LEU A 141 -0.55 20.50 20.69
CA LEU A 141 0.42 21.60 20.49
C LEU A 141 0.42 22.03 19.00
N GLU A 142 -0.21 23.17 18.73
CA GLU A 142 0.06 23.97 17.52
C GLU A 142 1.56 24.30 17.49
N GLY A 143 2.29 23.82 16.47
CA GLY A 143 3.66 24.30 16.21
C GLY A 143 4.73 23.29 15.80
N ASN A 144 4.48 21.97 15.83
CA ASN A 144 5.49 20.98 15.41
C ASN A 144 5.24 20.45 13.99
N ILE A 145 6.33 20.37 13.20
CA ILE A 145 6.32 19.85 11.82
C ILE A 145 6.14 18.33 11.87
N LYS A 146 5.14 17.82 11.16
CA LYS A 146 4.88 16.39 10.97
C LYS A 146 6.04 15.73 10.23
N ASP A 147 6.62 14.68 10.80
CA ASP A 147 7.64 13.87 10.12
C ASP A 147 6.95 12.83 9.22
N VAL A 148 6.86 13.14 7.93
CA VAL A 148 6.21 12.29 6.91
C VAL A 148 6.91 10.94 6.79
N THR A 149 8.23 10.89 6.99
CA THR A 149 9.03 9.66 6.92
C THR A 149 8.66 8.72 8.06
N LEU A 150 8.54 9.24 9.28
CA LEU A 150 8.14 8.43 10.44
C LEU A 150 6.67 8.04 10.41
N GLU A 151 5.78 8.90 9.91
CA GLU A 151 4.39 8.51 9.65
C GLU A 151 4.34 7.36 8.65
N THR A 152 5.09 7.46 7.55
CA THR A 152 5.13 6.41 6.53
C THR A 152 5.65 5.10 7.10
N ALA A 153 6.72 5.17 7.89
CA ALA A 153 7.27 4.04 8.62
C ALA A 153 6.25 3.41 9.57
N TYR A 154 5.52 4.23 10.32
CA TYR A 154 4.49 3.80 11.25
C TYR A 154 3.39 3.02 10.56
N TRP A 155 2.83 3.54 9.46
CA TRP A 155 1.78 2.85 8.72
C TRP A 155 2.24 1.57 8.06
N GLY A 156 3.44 1.57 7.46
CA GLY A 156 4.05 0.36 6.91
C GLY A 156 4.21 -0.76 7.93
N LEU A 157 4.77 -0.41 9.10
CA LEU A 157 4.95 -1.36 10.20
C LEU A 157 3.61 -1.84 10.75
N ARG A 158 2.64 -0.94 10.97
CA ARG A 158 1.32 -1.29 11.50
C ARG A 158 0.60 -2.28 10.58
N TRP A 159 0.61 -2.01 9.28
CA TRP A 159 0.04 -2.88 8.26
C TRP A 159 0.69 -4.27 8.29
N SER A 160 2.02 -4.31 8.30
CA SER A 160 2.75 -5.57 8.25
C SER A 160 2.64 -6.39 9.54
N LEU A 161 2.61 -5.73 10.70
CA LEU A 161 2.37 -6.39 11.99
C LEU A 161 0.97 -6.98 12.04
N HIS A 162 -0.03 -6.23 11.58
CA HIS A 162 -1.42 -6.66 11.57
C HIS A 162 -1.65 -7.93 10.74
N TRP A 163 -1.04 -8.00 9.55
CA TRP A 163 -1.13 -9.14 8.65
C TRP A 163 -0.07 -10.23 8.89
N ASN A 164 0.75 -10.07 9.94
CA ASN A 164 1.87 -10.98 10.25
C ASN A 164 2.85 -11.20 9.07
N LEU A 165 3.16 -10.13 8.34
CA LEU A 165 4.05 -10.14 7.18
C LEU A 165 5.52 -9.99 7.62
N SER A 166 6.09 -11.09 8.11
CA SER A 166 7.47 -11.14 8.64
C SER A 166 8.54 -10.67 7.63
N GLU A 167 8.35 -10.99 6.35
CA GLU A 167 9.25 -10.59 5.27
C GLU A 167 9.18 -9.08 5.00
N SER A 168 7.98 -8.50 4.96
CA SER A 168 7.78 -7.04 4.83
C SER A 168 8.40 -6.29 6.01
N LEU A 169 8.25 -6.80 7.24
CA LEU A 169 8.92 -6.24 8.42
C LEU A 169 10.44 -6.27 8.29
N THR A 170 11.01 -7.33 7.74
CA THR A 170 12.45 -7.44 7.49
C THR A 170 12.92 -6.41 6.47
N ARG A 171 12.20 -6.25 5.37
CA ARG A 171 12.49 -5.25 4.33
C ARG A 171 12.41 -3.82 4.85
N MET A 172 11.33 -3.48 5.54
CA MET A 172 11.18 -2.16 6.18
C MET A 172 12.26 -1.91 7.22
N LYS A 173 12.67 -2.91 8.00
CA LYS A 173 13.78 -2.75 8.95
C LYS A 173 15.08 -2.38 8.24
N ILE A 174 15.38 -2.95 7.07
CA ILE A 174 16.56 -2.58 6.27
C ILE A 174 16.45 -1.12 5.83
N TRP A 175 15.30 -0.70 5.29
CA TRP A 175 15.04 0.69 4.93
C TRP A 175 15.24 1.64 6.13
N LEU A 176 14.53 1.40 7.22
CA LEU A 176 14.51 2.27 8.40
C LEU A 176 15.86 2.37 9.11
N SER A 177 16.64 1.29 9.12
CA SER A 177 17.93 1.28 9.82
C SER A 177 19.10 1.80 8.98
N ARG A 178 19.04 1.67 7.64
CA ARG A 178 20.20 1.92 6.78
C ARG A 178 19.99 2.94 5.65
N ALA A 179 18.75 3.18 5.23
CA ALA A 179 18.45 3.95 4.02
C ALA A 179 17.39 5.05 4.20
N ILE A 180 16.89 5.25 5.42
CA ILE A 180 15.80 6.20 5.73
C ILE A 180 16.13 7.66 5.36
N ASP A 181 17.40 8.06 5.38
CA ASP A 181 17.81 9.43 5.00
C ASP A 181 17.87 9.65 3.47
N VAL A 182 17.90 8.56 2.70
CA VAL A 182 18.03 8.58 1.23
C VAL A 182 16.67 8.28 0.58
N LEU A 183 15.93 7.34 1.16
CA LEU A 183 14.58 6.95 0.77
C LEU A 183 13.57 7.68 1.65
N ASP A 184 13.41 8.98 1.39
CA ASP A 184 12.49 9.87 2.11
C ASP A 184 11.21 10.11 1.28
N PRO A 185 10.02 9.68 1.79
CA PRO A 185 8.74 9.85 1.10
C PRO A 185 8.32 11.32 0.90
N SER A 186 8.94 12.26 1.62
CA SER A 186 8.70 13.70 1.45
C SER A 186 9.26 14.23 0.12
N PHE A 187 10.29 13.58 -0.42
CA PHE A 187 11.04 14.06 -1.59
C PHE A 187 11.10 13.05 -2.74
N LEU A 188 10.86 11.77 -2.46
CA LEU A 188 11.09 10.68 -3.40
C LEU A 188 9.89 9.72 -3.44
N SER A 189 9.37 9.46 -4.64
CA SER A 189 8.44 8.36 -4.86
C SER A 189 9.18 7.01 -4.84
N PRO A 190 8.53 5.91 -4.42
CA PRO A 190 9.14 4.58 -4.50
C PRO A 190 9.69 4.29 -5.90
N PRO A 191 10.95 3.82 -6.02
CA PRO A 191 11.52 3.45 -7.31
C PRO A 191 10.68 2.37 -8.02
N PRO A 192 10.60 2.40 -9.36
CA PRO A 192 9.84 1.41 -10.12
C PRO A 192 10.35 -0.01 -9.86
N MET A 193 9.42 -0.92 -9.56
CA MET A 193 9.72 -2.34 -9.37
C MET A 193 8.67 -3.22 -10.03
N TRP A 194 9.14 -4.35 -10.56
CA TRP A 194 8.33 -5.37 -11.22
C TRP A 194 8.54 -6.71 -10.55
N PHE A 195 7.49 -7.53 -10.58
CA PHE A 195 7.45 -8.83 -9.93
C PHE A 195 6.88 -9.85 -10.91
N SER A 196 7.54 -11.01 -11.04
CA SER A 196 7.06 -12.10 -11.89
C SER A 196 7.36 -13.44 -11.24
N LEU A 197 6.46 -14.40 -11.41
CA LEU A 197 6.73 -15.81 -11.12
C LEU A 197 7.52 -16.48 -12.27
N SER A 198 7.53 -15.85 -13.44
CA SER A 198 8.33 -16.27 -14.59
C SER A 198 9.71 -15.62 -14.57
N LYS A 199 10.70 -16.32 -15.13
CA LYS A 199 12.09 -15.82 -15.25
C LYS A 199 12.20 -14.54 -16.07
N LEU A 200 11.23 -14.30 -16.96
CA LEU A 200 11.14 -13.12 -17.80
C LEU A 200 9.92 -12.27 -17.40
N PRO A 201 10.04 -10.94 -17.49
CA PRO A 201 8.89 -10.04 -17.42
C PRO A 201 8.02 -10.16 -18.68
N ASP A 202 6.85 -9.52 -18.68
CA ASP A 202 5.99 -9.47 -19.85
C ASP A 202 6.52 -8.52 -20.95
N ASP A 203 5.96 -8.64 -22.16
CA ASP A 203 6.36 -7.83 -23.33
C ASP A 203 6.08 -6.33 -23.14
N GLN A 204 5.17 -5.95 -22.25
CA GLN A 204 4.92 -4.54 -21.95
C GLN A 204 6.07 -3.98 -21.12
N VAL A 205 6.48 -4.67 -20.07
CA VAL A 205 7.58 -4.29 -19.19
C VAL A 205 8.91 -4.27 -19.96
N LEU A 206 9.15 -5.21 -20.87
CA LEU A 206 10.33 -5.19 -21.73
C LEU A 206 10.38 -3.90 -22.58
N ARG A 207 9.26 -3.49 -23.17
CA ARG A 207 9.17 -2.24 -23.93
C ARG A 207 9.40 -1.01 -23.04
N GLU A 208 8.83 -0.99 -21.83
CA GLU A 208 9.08 0.08 -20.86
C GLU A 208 10.57 0.20 -20.49
N TRP A 209 11.30 -0.91 -20.42
CA TRP A 209 12.74 -0.90 -20.15
C TRP A 209 13.58 -0.49 -21.36
N GLU A 210 13.19 -0.88 -22.56
CA GLU A 210 13.82 -0.42 -23.80
C GLU A 210 13.68 1.10 -23.96
N GLU A 211 12.49 1.64 -23.70
CA GLU A 211 12.22 3.09 -23.65
C GLU A 211 13.05 3.80 -22.55
N SER A 212 13.35 3.09 -21.47
CA SER A 212 14.22 3.57 -20.38
C SER A 212 15.72 3.46 -20.69
N GLY A 213 16.09 2.99 -21.88
CA GLY A 213 17.48 2.93 -22.36
C GLY A 213 18.22 1.61 -22.11
N PHE A 214 17.51 0.52 -21.74
CA PHE A 214 18.10 -0.82 -21.63
C PHE A 214 17.98 -1.57 -22.95
N VAL A 215 19.10 -1.91 -23.56
CA VAL A 215 19.11 -2.58 -24.88
C VAL A 215 18.80 -4.08 -24.73
N ALA A 216 18.12 -4.69 -25.71
CA ALA A 216 17.76 -6.11 -25.68
C ALA A 216 18.94 -7.06 -25.38
N ASP A 217 20.14 -6.77 -25.89
CA ASP A 217 21.34 -7.56 -25.61
C ASP A 217 21.79 -7.49 -24.15
N GLN A 218 21.57 -6.35 -23.48
CA GLN A 218 21.81 -6.23 -22.06
C GLN A 218 20.79 -7.08 -21.30
N LEU A 219 19.52 -7.07 -21.68
CA LEU A 219 18.46 -7.84 -21.02
C LEU A 219 18.71 -9.36 -21.10
N ARG A 220 19.31 -9.85 -22.20
CA ARG A 220 19.78 -11.25 -22.32
C ARG A 220 20.79 -11.63 -21.24
N HIS A 221 21.52 -10.67 -20.66
CA HIS A 221 22.42 -10.93 -19.54
C HIS A 221 21.69 -11.53 -18.33
N PHE A 222 20.42 -11.17 -18.08
CA PHE A 222 19.65 -11.82 -17.02
C PHE A 222 19.35 -13.28 -17.32
N GLU A 223 19.10 -13.64 -18.57
CA GLU A 223 18.84 -15.04 -18.92
C GLU A 223 20.06 -15.93 -18.68
N LEU A 224 21.24 -15.40 -18.98
CA LEU A 224 22.52 -16.10 -18.96
C LEU A 224 23.21 -16.06 -17.59
N SER A 225 22.88 -15.10 -16.74
CA SER A 225 23.54 -14.94 -15.44
C SER A 225 22.94 -15.83 -14.36
N ASP A 226 23.78 -16.68 -13.78
CA ASP A 226 23.50 -17.47 -12.58
C ASP A 226 23.67 -16.67 -11.28
N SER A 227 24.15 -15.42 -11.35
CA SER A 227 24.32 -14.58 -10.15
C SER A 227 22.98 -14.12 -9.59
N ASN A 228 22.91 -14.01 -8.27
CA ASN A 228 21.75 -13.47 -7.59
C ASN A 228 22.18 -12.63 -6.37
N PRO A 229 22.02 -11.30 -6.36
CA PRO A 229 21.42 -10.47 -7.41
C PRO A 229 22.30 -10.26 -8.66
N THR A 230 21.71 -9.81 -9.77
CA THR A 230 22.39 -9.40 -11.01
C THR A 230 22.08 -7.94 -11.33
N VAL A 231 23.08 -7.15 -11.74
CA VAL A 231 22.88 -5.74 -12.10
C VAL A 231 23.37 -5.46 -13.51
N ILE A 232 22.63 -4.60 -14.22
CA ILE A 232 23.00 -4.04 -15.52
C ILE A 232 23.04 -2.52 -15.38
N LYS A 233 24.08 -1.91 -15.96
CA LYS A 233 24.20 -0.46 -16.08
C LYS A 233 23.73 -0.03 -17.48
N GLY A 234 22.70 0.80 -17.54
CA GLY A 234 22.25 1.51 -18.74
C GLY A 234 23.02 2.82 -18.95
N SER A 235 22.46 3.77 -19.69
CA SER A 235 23.09 5.09 -19.89
C SER A 235 23.14 5.89 -18.58
N ASP A 236 21.99 6.05 -17.92
CA ASP A 236 21.82 6.89 -16.72
C ASP A 236 21.09 6.17 -15.57
N MET A 237 20.87 4.86 -15.74
CA MET A 237 20.10 4.03 -14.80
C MET A 237 20.76 2.68 -14.56
N TYR A 238 20.40 2.06 -13.44
CA TYR A 238 20.74 0.68 -13.11
C TYR A 238 19.47 -0.15 -13.06
N LEU A 239 19.52 -1.32 -13.69
CA LEU A 239 18.48 -2.35 -13.60
C LEU A 239 19.04 -3.51 -12.78
N LEU A 240 18.45 -3.71 -11.60
CA LEU A 240 18.83 -4.74 -10.65
C LEU A 240 17.76 -5.84 -10.64
N ARG A 241 18.19 -7.09 -10.84
CA ARG A 241 17.36 -8.29 -10.68
C ARG A 241 17.74 -9.02 -9.41
N TYR A 242 16.74 -9.44 -8.65
CA TYR A 242 16.86 -10.34 -7.52
C TYR A 242 15.84 -11.46 -7.60
N ILE A 243 16.31 -12.69 -7.40
CA ILE A 243 15.49 -13.88 -7.33
C ILE A 243 15.20 -14.15 -5.86
N TYR A 244 14.00 -13.77 -5.42
CA TYR A 244 13.54 -13.95 -4.06
C TYR A 244 12.98 -15.36 -3.85
N ARG A 245 13.39 -15.99 -2.75
CA ARG A 245 12.90 -17.32 -2.35
C ARG A 245 12.25 -17.20 -0.98
N PHE A 246 10.96 -17.52 -0.91
CA PHE A 246 10.19 -17.51 0.32
C PHE A 246 10.76 -18.55 1.28
N LYS A 247 11.00 -18.15 2.53
CA LYS A 247 11.66 -19.01 3.53
C LYS A 247 10.74 -20.09 4.08
N ASP A 248 9.44 -19.79 4.18
CA ASP A 248 8.49 -20.57 4.98
C ASP A 248 7.52 -21.41 4.12
N VAL A 249 7.73 -21.46 2.80
CA VAL A 249 6.86 -22.19 1.88
C VAL A 249 7.71 -23.18 1.08
N PHE A 250 7.69 -24.44 1.52
CA PHE A 250 8.31 -25.55 0.79
C PHE A 250 7.69 -25.62 -0.62
N GLU A 251 8.52 -25.72 -1.66
CA GLU A 251 8.13 -25.66 -3.09
C GLU A 251 7.59 -24.32 -3.61
N ALA A 252 7.75 -23.21 -2.88
CA ALA A 252 7.38 -21.91 -3.45
C ALA A 252 8.20 -21.59 -4.71
N GLN A 253 7.46 -21.28 -5.78
CA GLN A 253 8.05 -20.74 -7.00
C GLN A 253 8.83 -19.46 -6.66
N PRO A 254 10.07 -19.31 -7.16
CA PRO A 254 10.85 -18.11 -6.91
C PRO A 254 10.14 -16.88 -7.49
N LEU A 255 10.20 -15.78 -6.76
CA LEU A 255 9.72 -14.49 -7.24
C LEU A 255 10.89 -13.73 -7.85
N TYR A 256 10.80 -13.46 -9.15
CA TYR A 256 11.73 -12.60 -9.84
C TYR A 256 11.32 -11.15 -9.61
N THR A 257 12.25 -10.37 -9.08
CA THR A 257 12.04 -8.96 -8.78
C THR A 257 13.04 -8.12 -9.55
N TRP A 258 12.56 -7.07 -10.20
CA TRP A 258 13.39 -6.09 -10.87
C TRP A 258 13.18 -4.71 -10.26
N LEU A 259 14.25 -3.94 -10.19
CA LEU A 259 14.29 -2.61 -9.63
C LEU A 259 15.10 -1.70 -10.56
N ILE A 260 14.51 -0.58 -10.96
CA ILE A 260 15.23 0.48 -11.67
C ILE A 260 15.60 1.60 -10.70
N LEU A 261 16.85 2.03 -10.75
CA LEU A 261 17.37 3.16 -9.98
C LEU A 261 18.09 4.13 -10.89
N ASN A 262 17.88 5.44 -10.68
CA ASN A 262 18.72 6.44 -11.31
C ASN A 262 20.13 6.46 -10.69
N MET A 263 21.10 7.02 -11.41
CA MET A 263 22.49 7.11 -10.95
C MET A 263 22.64 7.74 -9.55
N PRO A 264 22.02 8.90 -9.22
CA PRO A 264 22.19 9.52 -7.90
C PRO A 264 21.70 8.62 -6.75
N LEU A 265 20.51 8.03 -6.89
CA LEU A 265 19.96 7.17 -5.86
C LEU A 265 20.76 5.87 -5.71
N TRP A 266 21.27 5.33 -6.82
CA TRP A 266 22.18 4.19 -6.78
C TRP A 266 23.46 4.50 -5.99
N GLU A 267 24.09 5.65 -6.25
CA GLU A 267 25.29 6.08 -5.54
C GLU A 267 25.03 6.31 -4.04
N ASP A 268 23.90 6.91 -3.69
CA ASP A 268 23.52 7.12 -2.30
C ASP A 268 23.34 5.78 -1.58
N LEU A 269 22.65 4.82 -2.18
CA LEU A 269 22.40 3.51 -1.57
C LEU A 269 23.66 2.63 -1.50
N ARG A 270 24.49 2.61 -2.54
CA ARG A 270 25.67 1.72 -2.63
C ARG A 270 26.90 2.31 -1.95
N THR A 271 27.10 3.62 -2.05
CA THR A 271 28.32 4.30 -1.61
C THR A 271 28.11 5.01 -0.27
N LYS A 272 27.01 5.74 -0.06
CA LYS A 272 26.75 6.40 1.23
C LYS A 272 26.20 5.43 2.27
N CYS A 273 25.20 4.62 1.92
CA CYS A 273 24.58 3.65 2.84
C CYS A 273 25.30 2.29 2.92
N LEU A 274 26.25 2.04 2.01
CA LEU A 274 27.04 0.79 1.91
C LEU A 274 26.16 -0.48 1.86
N LEU A 275 24.98 -0.39 1.23
CA LEU A 275 24.06 -1.52 1.11
C LEU A 275 24.60 -2.53 0.10
N SER A 276 24.57 -3.82 0.39
CA SER A 276 24.77 -4.87 -0.63
C SER A 276 23.66 -4.81 -1.70
N LEU A 277 23.87 -5.46 -2.86
CA LEU A 277 22.86 -5.49 -3.93
C LEU A 277 21.49 -6.00 -3.43
N SER A 278 21.49 -7.05 -2.60
CA SER A 278 20.25 -7.58 -2.03
C SER A 278 19.59 -6.56 -1.10
N GLU A 279 20.39 -5.86 -0.28
CA GLU A 279 19.86 -4.85 0.65
C GLU A 279 19.34 -3.61 -0.05
N VAL A 280 19.93 -3.19 -1.18
CA VAL A 280 19.39 -2.12 -2.02
C VAL A 280 17.96 -2.47 -2.43
N LEU A 281 17.76 -3.65 -3.00
CA LEU A 281 16.44 -4.07 -3.45
C LEU A 281 15.46 -4.25 -2.29
N LEU A 282 15.88 -4.87 -1.20
CA LEU A 282 15.02 -5.08 -0.03
C LEU A 282 14.66 -3.75 0.66
N ALA A 283 15.56 -2.77 0.70
CA ALA A 283 15.27 -1.43 1.23
C ALA A 283 14.26 -0.69 0.36
N CYS A 284 14.46 -0.66 -0.97
CA CYS A 284 13.51 -0.02 -1.89
C CYS A 284 12.13 -0.69 -1.86
N TRP A 285 12.09 -2.03 -1.75
CA TRP A 285 10.84 -2.75 -1.61
C TRP A 285 10.15 -2.45 -0.27
N GLY A 286 10.88 -2.46 0.84
CA GLY A 286 10.31 -2.09 2.15
C GLY A 286 9.80 -0.65 2.19
N PHE A 287 10.51 0.29 1.55
CA PHE A 287 10.06 1.66 1.38
C PHE A 287 8.76 1.75 0.57
N ARG A 288 8.69 1.03 -0.56
CA ARG A 288 7.48 0.95 -1.39
C ARG A 288 6.28 0.41 -0.60
N GLU A 289 6.47 -0.69 0.14
CA GLU A 289 5.42 -1.28 0.98
C GLU A 289 4.91 -0.30 2.04
N ALA A 290 5.80 0.49 2.65
CA ALA A 290 5.42 1.48 3.64
C ALA A 290 4.60 2.64 3.04
N VAL A 291 4.98 3.12 1.86
CA VAL A 291 4.22 4.13 1.12
C VAL A 291 2.86 3.59 0.69
N GLU A 292 2.79 2.38 0.14
CA GLU A 292 1.52 1.74 -0.26
C GLU A 292 0.59 1.52 0.95
N ALA A 293 1.14 1.10 2.09
CA ALA A 293 0.40 0.96 3.33
C ALA A 293 -0.11 2.32 3.82
N THR A 294 0.71 3.37 3.73
CA THR A 294 0.30 4.73 4.12
C THR A 294 -0.86 5.21 3.27
N ASP A 295 -0.78 5.06 1.95
CA ASP A 295 -1.89 5.42 1.06
C ASP A 295 -3.20 4.73 1.44
N GLU A 296 -3.14 3.45 1.82
CA GLU A 296 -4.33 2.68 2.21
C GLU A 296 -4.83 3.10 3.61
N MET A 297 -3.94 3.30 4.57
CA MET A 297 -4.27 3.73 5.94
C MET A 297 -4.83 5.16 5.97
N MET A 298 -4.40 6.02 5.07
CA MET A 298 -4.90 7.39 4.96
C MET A 298 -6.30 7.49 4.36
N LEU A 299 -6.89 6.37 3.91
CA LEU A 299 -8.32 6.29 3.57
C LEU A 299 -9.21 6.20 4.81
N TYR A 300 -8.67 5.78 5.96
CA TYR A 300 -9.42 5.67 7.19
C TYR A 300 -9.76 7.04 7.78
N GLY A 301 -10.68 7.06 8.75
CA GLY A 301 -11.23 8.28 9.34
C GLY A 301 -10.22 9.17 10.09
N LYS A 302 -10.72 10.19 10.80
CA LYS A 302 -9.90 11.17 11.54
C LYS A 302 -8.89 10.53 12.48
N SER A 303 -9.22 9.40 13.09
CA SER A 303 -8.33 8.66 13.98
C SER A 303 -7.04 8.21 13.30
N ALA A 304 -7.05 7.88 12.00
CA ALA A 304 -5.82 7.61 11.26
C ALA A 304 -4.91 8.85 11.25
N ARG A 305 -5.46 10.02 10.87
CA ARG A 305 -4.68 11.27 10.84
C ARG A 305 -4.11 11.66 12.20
N GLU A 306 -4.81 11.34 13.28
CA GLU A 306 -4.37 11.60 14.65
C GLU A 306 -3.32 10.59 15.13
N MET A 307 -3.52 9.29 14.85
CA MET A 307 -2.61 8.20 15.24
C MET A 307 -1.25 8.26 14.52
N GLY A 308 -1.23 8.74 13.27
CA GLY A 308 -0.01 8.90 12.47
C GLY A 308 0.82 10.13 12.83
N ASN A 309 0.33 11.01 13.72
CA ASN A 309 1.11 12.14 14.21
C ASN A 309 2.13 11.63 15.23
N LEU A 310 3.35 11.40 14.77
CA LEU A 310 4.47 11.04 15.63
C LEU A 310 5.39 12.24 15.80
N ILE A 311 5.71 12.57 17.04
CA ILE A 311 6.69 13.60 17.35
C ILE A 311 8.01 12.90 17.72
N VAL A 312 9.08 13.34 17.07
CA VAL A 312 10.45 13.04 17.48
C VAL A 312 10.82 13.99 18.61
N ILE A 313 10.97 13.44 19.82
CA ILE A 313 11.60 14.19 20.91
C ILE A 313 13.07 13.81 20.91
N THR A 314 13.94 14.76 20.55
CA THR A 314 15.39 14.63 20.74
C THR A 314 15.73 14.92 22.20
N GLN A 315 16.08 13.89 22.98
CA GLN A 315 16.57 14.05 24.36
C GLN A 315 18.09 14.16 24.40
#